data_AF-A0AAN0JBC3-F1
#
_entry.id   AF-A0AAN0JBC3-F1
#
_cell.length_a   1.000
_cell.length_b   1.000
_cell.length_c   1.000
_cell.angle_alpha   90.00
_cell.angle_beta   90.00
_cell.angle_gamma   90.00
#
_symmetry.space_group_name_H-M   'P 1'
#
loop_
_entity.id
_entity.type
_entity.pdbx_description
1 polymer ?
#
loop_
_entity_poly.entity_id
_entity_poly.type
_entity_poly.pdbx_seq_one_letter_code
_entity_poly.pdbx_strand_id
1 'polypeptide(L)'
;MATSTGKECTEAAVQQIFDPSASHYKLIGTALSVKTDDLMPIPGTATTNLNLVFERWFKAEKNRTWDELIQLCDNYSDKLGRTKANLLEYIGKAGLGESNGTAQANAKKQKIDPKEPVDSAATGEDKSKKSDPPPDVSEYCPKLEDIERKIKKKKFRDLTEEDKEFIKKVRYILVTATDIEYRAVMGAIDSPGGDGNYVRVITKDKVANFIMAKFGPYNLAITRTGQGPDETEAILVSVQNDTKAKYVIAIGICYGAKESKTKDLGDKTNLGDIIVAKSIVDTAHQRIEGKDTIVLTNTYPCGKKLFNLFKHDEVFEFEGKAVKVHHQGDLASEFTLFRSKEAKEEKLKYVQKALGGEMEAKGIYKAAERVKFEWIVIKAIVDWGTEEKDKKWQPFGAVSCARFVLQCLDDEDES
;
A
#
# COMPACT_ATOMS: atom_id res chain seq x y z
N MET A 1 -43.51 -3.46 -14.49
CA MET A 1 -42.65 -2.40 -15.04
C MET A 1 -42.15 -1.57 -13.87
N ALA A 2 -40.89 -1.76 -13.45
CA ALA A 2 -40.28 -0.96 -12.40
C ALA A 2 -39.71 0.31 -13.03
N THR A 3 -40.26 1.45 -12.62
CA THR A 3 -39.87 2.80 -13.03
C THR A 3 -38.42 3.05 -12.62
N SER A 4 -37.52 3.20 -13.60
CA SER A 4 -36.14 3.61 -13.36
C SER A 4 -36.11 5.01 -12.74
N THR A 5 -35.28 5.19 -11.71
CA THR A 5 -34.89 6.52 -11.24
C THR A 5 -34.11 7.21 -12.35
N GLY A 6 -34.80 7.98 -13.20
CA GLY A 6 -34.26 8.59 -14.41
C GLY A 6 -33.27 9.70 -14.11
N LYS A 7 -32.00 9.33 -13.85
CA LYS A 7 -30.89 10.29 -13.90
C LYS A 7 -30.56 10.58 -15.36
N GLU A 8 -30.57 11.86 -15.73
CA GLU A 8 -30.21 12.31 -17.06
C GLU A 8 -28.73 12.04 -17.36
N CYS A 9 -28.43 11.63 -18.60
CA CYS A 9 -27.06 11.46 -19.07
C CYS A 9 -26.46 12.84 -19.36
N THR A 10 -25.77 13.40 -18.38
CA THR A 10 -25.12 14.72 -18.48
C THR A 10 -23.62 14.57 -18.67
N GLU A 11 -23.00 15.52 -19.38
CA GLU A 11 -21.55 15.53 -19.63
C GLU A 11 -20.74 15.42 -18.33
N ALA A 12 -21.11 16.21 -17.32
CA ALA A 12 -20.43 16.20 -16.01
C ALA A 12 -20.52 14.83 -15.32
N ALA A 13 -21.67 14.16 -15.38
CA ALA A 13 -21.84 12.84 -14.80
C ALA A 13 -20.99 11.79 -15.54
N VAL A 14 -20.96 11.84 -16.87
CA VAL A 14 -20.15 10.94 -17.69
C VAL A 14 -18.66 11.14 -17.42
N GLN A 15 -18.18 12.38 -17.39
CA GLN A 15 -16.79 12.70 -17.05
C GLN A 15 -16.40 12.15 -15.67
N GLN A 16 -17.25 12.33 -14.66
CA GLN A 16 -16.99 11.83 -13.31
C GLN A 16 -16.95 10.30 -13.25
N ILE A 17 -17.86 9.61 -13.95
CA ILE A 17 -17.95 8.14 -13.96
C ILE A 17 -16.76 7.52 -14.69
N PHE A 18 -16.31 8.14 -15.78
CA PHE A 18 -15.26 7.62 -16.66
C PHE A 18 -13.84 8.12 -16.33
N ASP A 19 -13.67 9.09 -15.42
CA ASP A 19 -12.35 9.59 -15.00
C ASP A 19 -11.35 8.47 -14.60
N PRO A 20 -11.77 7.40 -13.89
CA PRO A 20 -10.88 6.26 -13.61
C PRO A 20 -10.35 5.53 -14.87
N SER A 21 -11.04 5.68 -16.01
CA SER A 21 -10.68 5.13 -17.32
C SER A 21 -10.05 6.17 -18.26
N ALA A 22 -9.61 7.32 -17.74
CA ALA A 22 -9.02 8.40 -18.54
C ALA A 22 -7.84 7.96 -19.42
N SER A 23 -7.04 6.99 -18.98
CA SER A 23 -5.94 6.41 -19.78
C SER A 23 -6.43 5.74 -21.08
N HIS A 24 -7.71 5.39 -21.17
CA HIS A 24 -8.34 4.77 -22.35
C HIS A 24 -9.06 5.76 -23.26
N TYR A 25 -8.83 7.08 -23.14
CA TYR A 25 -9.53 8.11 -23.92
C TYR A 25 -9.54 7.87 -25.44
N LYS A 26 -8.45 7.33 -26.02
CA LYS A 26 -8.42 6.99 -27.46
C LYS A 26 -9.35 5.85 -27.83
N LEU A 27 -9.41 4.81 -26.98
CA LEU A 27 -10.31 3.68 -27.16
C LEU A 27 -11.76 4.12 -27.02
N ILE A 28 -12.05 4.87 -25.94
CA ILE A 28 -13.39 5.42 -25.66
C ILE A 28 -13.83 6.32 -26.81
N GLY A 29 -12.97 7.25 -27.24
CA GLY A 29 -13.26 8.13 -28.37
C GLY A 29 -13.53 7.37 -29.66
N THR A 30 -12.68 6.41 -30.01
CA THR A 30 -12.88 5.57 -31.20
C THR A 30 -14.20 4.81 -31.16
N ALA A 31 -14.53 4.18 -30.04
CA ALA A 31 -15.75 3.42 -29.87
C ALA A 31 -17.01 4.29 -29.87
N LEU A 32 -16.92 5.54 -29.43
CA LEU A 32 -17.98 6.56 -29.51
C LEU A 32 -17.98 7.33 -30.84
N SER A 33 -17.19 6.90 -31.83
CA SER A 33 -17.04 7.58 -33.13
C SER A 33 -16.61 9.05 -33.03
N VAL A 34 -15.82 9.37 -32.01
CA VAL A 34 -15.21 10.69 -31.78
C VAL A 34 -13.76 10.67 -32.28
N LYS A 35 -13.40 11.67 -33.09
CA LYS A 35 -12.02 11.84 -33.58
C LYS A 35 -11.06 12.15 -32.43
N THR A 36 -9.94 11.41 -32.35
CA THR A 36 -8.90 11.57 -31.29
C THR A 36 -7.48 11.77 -31.83
N ASP A 37 -7.29 11.91 -33.14
CA ASP A 37 -5.95 11.97 -33.76
C ASP A 37 -5.11 13.16 -33.29
N ASP A 38 -5.78 14.24 -32.92
CA ASP A 38 -5.19 15.47 -32.41
C ASP A 38 -4.86 15.42 -30.90
N LEU A 39 -5.29 14.35 -30.20
CA LEU A 39 -5.05 14.17 -28.78
C LEU A 39 -3.71 13.45 -28.55
N MET A 40 -2.72 14.20 -28.07
CA MET A 40 -1.37 13.69 -27.79
C MET A 40 -1.30 12.99 -26.43
N PRO A 41 -0.66 11.81 -26.34
CA PRO A 41 -0.44 11.10 -25.07
C PRO A 41 0.72 11.73 -24.30
N ILE A 42 0.48 12.89 -23.69
CA ILE A 42 1.43 13.59 -22.83
C ILE A 42 1.21 13.11 -21.37
N PRO A 43 2.26 12.78 -20.61
CA PRO A 43 2.13 12.43 -19.19
C PRO A 43 1.28 13.46 -18.42
N GLY A 44 0.30 12.98 -17.64
CA GLY A 44 -0.59 13.83 -16.84
C GLY A 44 -1.79 14.45 -17.57
N THR A 45 -1.97 14.23 -18.88
CA THR A 45 -3.07 14.85 -19.68
C THR A 45 -4.26 13.92 -19.97
N ALA A 46 -4.25 12.68 -19.44
CA ALA A 46 -5.24 11.66 -19.78
C ALA A 46 -6.69 12.11 -19.46
N THR A 47 -6.93 12.68 -18.28
CA THR A 47 -8.26 13.19 -17.89
C THR A 47 -8.71 14.34 -18.79
N THR A 48 -7.81 15.28 -19.10
CA THR A 48 -8.10 16.38 -20.03
C THR A 48 -8.49 15.86 -21.41
N ASN A 49 -7.77 14.87 -21.93
CA ASN A 49 -8.07 14.26 -23.22
C ASN A 49 -9.39 13.48 -23.20
N LEU A 50 -9.70 12.78 -22.11
CA LEU A 50 -10.98 12.09 -21.94
C LEU A 50 -12.15 13.08 -21.89
N ASN A 51 -12.00 14.20 -21.16
CA ASN A 51 -13.03 15.23 -21.08
C ASN A 51 -13.31 15.84 -22.46
N LEU A 52 -12.27 16.12 -23.25
CA LEU A 52 -12.42 16.59 -24.64
C LEU A 52 -13.15 15.57 -25.54
N VAL A 53 -12.94 14.26 -25.31
CA VAL A 53 -13.70 13.22 -26.01
C VAL A 53 -15.19 13.32 -25.69
N PHE A 54 -15.56 13.45 -24.41
CA PHE A 54 -16.97 13.58 -24.03
C PHE A 54 -17.58 14.91 -24.46
N GLU A 55 -16.85 16.03 -24.39
CA GLU A 55 -17.30 17.30 -24.94
C GLU A 55 -17.66 17.18 -26.42
N ARG A 56 -16.81 16.52 -27.22
CA ARG A 56 -17.07 16.26 -28.65
C ARG A 56 -18.27 15.35 -28.85
N TRP A 57 -18.39 14.29 -28.05
CA TRP A 57 -19.48 13.33 -28.13
C TRP A 57 -20.85 13.95 -27.83
N PHE A 58 -20.93 14.80 -26.81
CA PHE A 58 -22.15 15.55 -26.46
C PHE A 58 -22.47 16.67 -27.44
N LYS A 59 -21.45 17.30 -28.08
CA LYS A 59 -21.68 18.29 -29.15
C LYS A 59 -22.23 17.67 -30.44
N ALA A 60 -21.90 16.42 -30.72
CA ALA A 60 -22.29 15.75 -31.97
C ALA A 60 -23.79 15.46 -32.06
N GLU A 61 -24.45 15.12 -30.95
CA GLU A 61 -25.90 14.82 -30.93
C GLU A 61 -26.54 15.28 -29.62
N LYS A 62 -27.76 15.82 -29.73
CA LYS A 62 -28.58 16.19 -28.56
C LYS A 62 -29.29 14.95 -28.05
N ASN A 63 -29.36 14.79 -26.72
CA ASN A 63 -30.05 13.69 -26.00
C ASN A 63 -29.30 12.34 -25.99
N ARG A 64 -28.02 12.35 -25.60
CA ARG A 64 -27.26 11.14 -25.29
C ARG A 64 -27.93 10.33 -24.18
N THR A 65 -27.82 9.01 -24.24
CA THR A 65 -28.38 8.09 -23.24
C THR A 65 -27.28 7.29 -22.56
N TRP A 66 -27.60 6.63 -21.45
CA TRP A 66 -26.66 5.75 -20.77
C TRP A 66 -26.41 4.44 -21.52
N ASP A 67 -27.30 4.05 -22.45
CA ASP A 67 -27.23 2.73 -23.11
C ASP A 67 -26.01 2.61 -24.03
N GLU A 68 -25.63 3.68 -24.72
CA GLU A 68 -24.40 3.72 -25.55
C GLU A 68 -23.14 3.54 -24.70
N LEU A 69 -23.12 4.12 -23.49
CA LEU A 69 -22.00 4.01 -22.55
C LEU A 69 -21.97 2.63 -21.86
N ILE A 70 -23.14 2.03 -21.60
CA ILE A 70 -23.24 0.65 -21.10
C ILE A 70 -22.68 -0.31 -22.16
N GLN A 71 -23.12 -0.17 -23.41
CA GLN A 71 -22.66 -1.00 -24.51
C GLN A 71 -21.17 -0.82 -24.78
N LEU A 72 -20.65 0.41 -24.69
CA LEU A 72 -19.22 0.68 -24.70
C LEU A 72 -18.49 -0.12 -23.62
N CYS A 73 -18.98 -0.10 -22.38
CA CYS A 73 -18.35 -0.84 -21.30
C CYS A 73 -18.49 -2.37 -21.46
N ASP A 74 -19.56 -2.85 -22.10
CA ASP A 74 -19.75 -4.27 -22.41
C ASP A 74 -18.76 -4.76 -23.48
N ASN A 75 -18.60 -4.00 -24.56
CA ASN A 75 -17.70 -4.34 -25.66
C ASN A 75 -16.22 -4.36 -25.24
N TYR A 76 -15.87 -3.65 -24.16
CA TYR A 76 -14.53 -3.57 -23.62
C TYR A 76 -14.51 -3.89 -22.12
N SER A 77 -15.20 -4.98 -21.73
CA SER A 77 -15.37 -5.35 -20.32
C SER A 77 -14.05 -5.59 -19.58
N ASP A 78 -13.01 -6.03 -20.30
CA ASP A 78 -11.64 -6.20 -19.82
C ASP A 78 -11.00 -4.88 -19.37
N LYS A 79 -11.38 -3.75 -19.97
CA LYS A 79 -10.80 -2.42 -19.71
C LYS A 79 -11.75 -1.48 -18.98
N LEU A 80 -13.05 -1.64 -19.19
CA LEU A 80 -14.10 -0.74 -18.72
C LEU A 80 -15.10 -1.42 -17.77
N GLY A 81 -14.86 -2.66 -17.34
CA GLY A 81 -15.77 -3.40 -16.45
C GLY A 81 -16.05 -2.69 -15.11
N ARG A 82 -15.04 -2.04 -14.54
CA ARG A 82 -15.21 -1.20 -13.34
C ARG A 82 -16.03 0.06 -13.61
N THR A 83 -15.82 0.68 -14.76
CA THR A 83 -16.58 1.86 -15.20
C THR A 83 -18.03 1.50 -15.47
N LYS A 84 -18.30 0.31 -15.99
CA LYS A 84 -19.65 -0.27 -16.06
C LYS A 84 -20.31 -0.34 -14.69
N ALA A 85 -19.60 -0.90 -13.70
CA ALA A 85 -20.14 -1.04 -12.35
C ALA A 85 -20.49 0.33 -11.74
N ASN A 86 -19.58 1.31 -11.84
CA ASN A 86 -19.81 2.67 -11.39
C ASN A 86 -20.99 3.34 -12.12
N LEU A 87 -21.11 3.13 -13.44
CA LEU A 87 -22.21 3.65 -14.24
C LEU A 87 -23.55 3.05 -13.80
N LEU A 88 -23.62 1.72 -13.66
CA LEU A 88 -24.84 1.01 -13.24
C LEU A 88 -25.26 1.39 -11.82
N GLU A 89 -24.31 1.55 -10.91
CA GLU A 89 -24.55 2.07 -9.56
C GLU A 89 -25.10 3.50 -9.63
N TYR A 90 -24.48 4.37 -10.44
CA TYR A 90 -24.90 5.75 -10.59
C TYR A 90 -26.36 5.87 -11.05
N ILE A 91 -26.78 5.08 -12.05
CA ILE A 91 -28.14 5.12 -12.60
C ILE A 91 -29.16 4.28 -11.82
N GLY A 92 -28.77 3.68 -10.70
CA GLY A 92 -29.67 2.88 -9.86
C GLY A 92 -30.03 1.51 -10.44
N LYS A 93 -29.20 0.96 -11.35
CA LYS A 93 -29.35 -0.39 -11.93
C LYS A 93 -28.40 -1.43 -11.32
N ALA A 94 -27.80 -1.15 -10.16
CA ALA A 94 -26.96 -2.12 -9.44
C ALA A 94 -27.78 -3.39 -9.11
N GLY A 95 -27.36 -4.54 -9.65
CA GLY A 95 -28.00 -5.85 -9.38
C GLY A 95 -28.75 -6.52 -10.53
N LEU A 96 -28.83 -5.93 -11.73
CA LEU A 96 -29.50 -6.54 -12.90
C LEU A 96 -28.53 -7.24 -13.89
N GLY A 97 -27.27 -7.44 -13.52
CA GLY A 97 -26.23 -8.03 -14.37
C GLY A 97 -26.21 -9.56 -14.45
N GLU A 98 -27.08 -10.26 -13.72
CA GLU A 98 -27.19 -11.71 -13.79
C GLU A 98 -28.65 -12.12 -13.97
N SER A 99 -29.05 -12.39 -15.21
CA SER A 99 -30.23 -13.20 -15.49
C SER A 99 -29.82 -14.41 -16.34
N ASN A 100 -29.66 -15.54 -15.66
CA ASN A 100 -29.63 -16.87 -16.25
C ASN A 100 -31.02 -17.29 -16.74
N GLY A 101 -31.03 -18.10 -17.81
CA GLY A 101 -32.15 -18.98 -18.18
C GLY A 101 -31.96 -19.44 -19.64
N THR A 102 -31.90 -20.72 -20.00
CA THR A 102 -32.44 -21.91 -19.34
C THR A 102 -31.74 -23.19 -19.79
N ALA A 103 -31.73 -24.15 -18.87
CA ALA A 103 -31.17 -25.50 -18.95
C ALA A 103 -31.99 -26.48 -19.81
N GLN A 104 -31.32 -27.55 -20.26
CA GLN A 104 -31.58 -28.97 -19.94
C GLN A 104 -31.29 -29.89 -21.13
N ALA A 105 -30.39 -30.85 -20.95
CA ALA A 105 -30.59 -32.23 -21.42
C ALA A 105 -29.71 -33.21 -20.62
N ASN A 106 -30.37 -34.22 -20.08
CA ASN A 106 -29.85 -35.39 -19.37
C ASN A 106 -28.99 -36.31 -20.26
N ALA A 107 -27.98 -36.96 -19.68
CA ALA A 107 -27.74 -38.40 -19.87
C ALA A 107 -26.84 -38.98 -18.76
N LYS A 108 -27.22 -40.18 -18.28
CA LYS A 108 -26.60 -40.96 -17.19
C LYS A 108 -25.48 -41.90 -17.68
N LYS A 109 -24.74 -42.45 -16.69
CA LYS A 109 -23.91 -43.68 -16.64
C LYS A 109 -22.43 -43.46 -17.05
N GLN A 110 -21.40 -44.02 -16.42
CA GLN A 110 -21.26 -45.15 -15.48
C GLN A 110 -19.87 -45.06 -14.79
N LYS A 111 -19.74 -45.58 -13.56
CA LYS A 111 -18.47 -45.80 -12.85
C LYS A 111 -17.68 -46.95 -13.50
N ILE A 112 -16.38 -46.76 -13.76
CA ILE A 112 -15.31 -47.79 -13.71
C ILE A 112 -13.97 -47.09 -13.40
N ASP A 113 -13.35 -47.42 -12.27
CA ASP A 113 -11.89 -47.38 -12.03
C ASP A 113 -11.34 -48.76 -12.45
N PRO A 114 -10.06 -48.96 -12.88
CA PRO A 114 -8.88 -48.35 -12.25
C PRO A 114 -7.65 -48.05 -13.15
N LYS A 115 -6.66 -47.41 -12.53
CA LYS A 115 -5.20 -47.34 -12.81
C LYS A 115 -4.66 -46.21 -13.71
N GLU A 116 -3.86 -45.37 -13.07
CA GLU A 116 -2.75 -44.55 -13.58
C GLU A 116 -1.83 -45.30 -14.58
N PRO A 117 -1.23 -44.61 -15.58
CA PRO A 117 -0.05 -43.77 -15.33
C PRO A 117 0.05 -42.42 -16.08
N VAL A 118 0.61 -41.43 -15.37
CA VAL A 118 1.65 -40.43 -15.73
C VAL A 118 1.53 -39.59 -17.03
N ASP A 119 1.71 -38.29 -16.83
CA ASP A 119 2.06 -37.19 -17.75
C ASP A 119 1.04 -36.70 -18.78
N SER A 120 0.48 -35.51 -18.51
CA SER A 120 0.83 -34.26 -19.20
C SER A 120 -0.33 -33.27 -19.22
N ALA A 121 0.02 -31.99 -19.04
CA ALA A 121 -0.74 -30.80 -19.41
C ALA A 121 -2.20 -30.71 -18.89
N ALA A 122 -2.34 -30.16 -17.68
CA ALA A 122 -3.58 -29.49 -17.28
C ALA A 122 -3.32 -27.99 -17.12
N THR A 123 -3.72 -27.23 -18.15
CA THR A 123 -4.13 -25.84 -18.03
C THR A 123 -5.25 -25.76 -17.00
N GLY A 124 -4.89 -25.50 -15.75
CA GLY A 124 -5.82 -25.19 -14.67
C GLY A 124 -6.16 -23.70 -14.71
N GLU A 125 -7.42 -23.39 -14.96
CA GLU A 125 -8.01 -22.08 -14.66
C GLU A 125 -7.71 -21.71 -13.20
N ASP A 126 -6.95 -20.63 -13.03
CA ASP A 126 -6.61 -20.05 -11.73
C ASP A 126 -7.86 -19.35 -11.18
N LYS A 127 -8.77 -20.12 -10.57
CA LYS A 127 -9.84 -19.55 -9.73
C LYS A 127 -9.17 -19.05 -8.45
N SER A 128 -8.77 -17.78 -8.46
CA SER A 128 -8.26 -17.10 -7.27
C SER A 128 -9.28 -17.23 -6.12
N LYS A 129 -8.95 -18.07 -5.15
CA LYS A 129 -9.71 -18.17 -3.90
C LYS A 129 -9.40 -16.92 -3.10
N LYS A 130 -10.36 -15.99 -3.02
CA LYS A 130 -10.30 -14.80 -2.18
C LYS A 130 -9.86 -15.19 -0.76
N SER A 131 -8.83 -14.53 -0.23
CA SER A 131 -8.37 -14.71 1.16
C SER A 131 -9.49 -14.33 2.13
N ASP A 132 -9.51 -14.97 3.31
CA ASP A 132 -10.44 -14.58 4.37
C ASP A 132 -10.17 -13.11 4.74
N PRO A 133 -11.22 -12.28 4.91
CA PRO A 133 -11.03 -10.87 5.22
C PRO A 133 -10.29 -10.68 6.54
N PRO A 134 -9.48 -9.62 6.69
CA PRO A 134 -8.79 -9.34 7.94
C PRO A 134 -9.79 -8.92 9.04
N PRO A 135 -9.44 -9.11 10.32
CA PRO A 135 -10.16 -8.52 11.46
C PRO A 135 -10.36 -7.02 11.30
N ASP A 136 -11.47 -6.49 11.83
CA ASP A 136 -11.68 -5.06 11.93
C ASP A 136 -10.81 -4.49 13.04
N VAL A 137 -9.94 -3.55 12.69
CA VAL A 137 -9.01 -2.89 13.61
C VAL A 137 -9.26 -1.38 13.70
N SER A 138 -10.46 -0.94 13.32
CA SER A 138 -10.81 0.48 13.25
C SER A 138 -10.64 1.21 14.59
N GLU A 139 -10.85 0.53 15.72
CA GLU A 139 -10.63 1.10 17.06
C GLU A 139 -9.15 1.42 17.35
N TYR A 140 -8.22 0.70 16.72
CA TYR A 140 -6.77 0.88 16.88
C TYR A 140 -6.17 1.88 15.89
N CYS A 141 -6.98 2.44 15.00
CA CYS A 141 -6.53 3.35 13.95
C CYS A 141 -7.30 4.68 14.01
N PRO A 142 -7.01 5.54 15.01
CA PRO A 142 -7.73 6.80 15.22
C PRO A 142 -7.75 7.68 13.97
N LYS A 143 -8.80 8.47 13.80
CA LYS A 143 -8.91 9.39 12.67
C LYS A 143 -7.84 10.47 12.76
N LEU A 144 -7.34 10.91 11.60
CA LEU A 144 -6.27 11.91 11.55
C LEU A 144 -6.69 13.21 12.24
N GLU A 145 -7.94 13.64 12.08
CA GLU A 145 -8.47 14.86 12.67
C GLU A 145 -8.51 14.80 14.20
N ASP A 146 -8.79 13.62 14.77
CA ASP A 146 -8.81 13.40 16.21
C ASP A 146 -7.39 13.42 16.81
N ILE A 147 -6.41 12.89 16.07
CA ILE A 147 -4.99 12.97 16.43
C ILE A 147 -4.53 14.44 16.40
N GLU A 148 -4.77 15.15 15.29
CA GLU A 148 -4.31 16.53 15.10
C GLU A 148 -4.90 17.50 16.14
N ARG A 149 -6.16 17.29 16.56
CA ARG A 149 -6.79 18.07 17.64
C ARG A 149 -6.05 17.99 18.98
N LYS A 150 -5.33 16.90 19.23
CA LYS A 150 -4.57 16.68 20.47
C LYS A 150 -3.12 17.16 20.36
N ILE A 151 -2.69 17.68 19.20
CA ILE A 151 -1.30 18.08 18.95
C ILE A 151 -1.13 19.59 19.12
N LYS A 152 -0.26 19.97 20.05
CA LYS A 152 0.25 21.35 20.16
C LYS A 152 1.57 21.49 19.39
N LYS A 153 1.58 22.38 18.41
CA LYS A 153 2.79 22.70 17.64
C LYS A 153 3.71 23.66 18.41
N LYS A 154 4.99 23.34 18.50
CA LYS A 154 6.05 24.20 19.07
C LYS A 154 7.23 24.29 18.10
N LYS A 155 7.89 25.45 18.04
CA LYS A 155 9.23 25.56 17.44
C LYS A 155 10.26 25.25 18.52
N PHE A 156 11.47 24.84 18.13
CA PHE A 156 12.53 24.50 19.08
C PHE A 156 12.82 25.61 20.12
N ARG A 157 12.76 26.88 19.71
CA ARG A 157 12.96 28.05 20.60
C ARG A 157 11.85 28.24 21.64
N ASP A 158 10.67 27.68 21.39
CA ASP A 158 9.47 27.81 22.24
C ASP A 158 9.30 26.57 23.15
N LEU A 159 10.30 25.67 23.19
CA LEU A 159 10.33 24.49 24.04
C LEU A 159 10.72 24.86 25.47
N THR A 160 10.02 24.26 26.43
CA THR A 160 10.36 24.27 27.86
C THR A 160 11.65 23.47 28.12
N GLU A 161 12.23 23.60 29.31
CA GLU A 161 13.39 22.78 29.67
C GLU A 161 13.01 21.29 29.80
N GLU A 162 11.79 20.99 30.25
CA GLU A 162 11.25 19.63 30.29
C GLU A 162 11.11 19.04 28.88
N ASP A 163 10.61 19.81 27.91
CA ASP A 163 10.53 19.37 26.50
C ASP A 163 11.94 19.06 25.96
N LYS A 164 12.93 19.92 26.23
CA LYS A 164 14.31 19.71 25.76
C LYS A 164 14.94 18.49 26.41
N GLU A 165 14.71 18.28 27.70
CA GLU A 165 15.22 17.11 28.42
C GLU A 165 14.54 15.82 27.95
N PHE A 166 13.26 15.87 27.60
CA PHE A 166 12.57 14.78 26.94
C PHE A 166 13.24 14.39 25.62
N ILE A 167 13.52 15.38 24.76
CA ILE A 167 14.14 15.17 23.44
C ILE A 167 15.53 14.52 23.58
N LYS A 168 16.35 14.96 24.55
CA LYS A 168 17.68 14.35 24.79
C LYS A 168 17.60 12.87 25.18
N LYS A 169 16.47 12.43 25.76
CA LYS A 169 16.22 11.06 26.18
C LYS A 169 15.53 10.23 25.10
N VAL A 170 15.19 10.80 23.94
CA VAL A 170 14.62 10.04 22.83
C VAL A 170 15.61 8.98 22.39
N ARG A 171 15.20 7.71 22.51
CA ARG A 171 16.02 6.55 22.16
C ARG A 171 15.72 6.03 20.76
N TYR A 172 14.43 6.06 20.39
CA TYR A 172 13.91 5.54 19.14
C TYR A 172 13.20 6.64 18.34
N ILE A 173 13.46 6.68 17.03
CA ILE A 173 12.59 7.36 16.07
C ILE A 173 11.74 6.30 15.38
N LEU A 174 10.42 6.44 15.44
CA LEU A 174 9.49 5.63 14.65
C LEU A 174 9.14 6.39 13.37
N VAL A 175 9.35 5.74 12.23
CA VAL A 175 9.20 6.34 10.90
C VAL A 175 8.04 5.69 10.18
N THR A 176 7.15 6.51 9.65
CA THR A 176 5.98 6.11 8.84
C THR A 176 5.97 6.90 7.55
N ALA A 177 5.34 6.41 6.49
CA ALA A 177 5.27 7.10 5.20
C ALA A 177 3.88 7.67 4.94
N THR A 178 2.84 6.87 5.19
CA THR A 178 1.45 7.14 4.84
C THR A 178 0.58 7.46 6.05
N ASP A 179 -0.61 8.01 5.81
CA ASP A 179 -1.55 8.34 6.87
C ASP A 179 -2.01 7.12 7.66
N ILE A 180 -2.20 5.97 7.00
CA ILE A 180 -2.66 4.76 7.68
C ILE A 180 -1.60 4.21 8.64
N GLU A 181 -0.32 4.25 8.23
CA GLU A 181 0.82 3.85 9.08
C GLU A 181 0.97 4.80 10.26
N TYR A 182 0.93 6.11 10.01
CA TYR A 182 1.00 7.12 11.07
C TYR A 182 -0.13 6.97 12.08
N ARG A 183 -1.37 6.80 11.61
CA ARG A 183 -2.54 6.60 12.47
C ARG A 183 -2.44 5.32 13.31
N ALA A 184 -1.96 4.22 12.72
CA ALA A 184 -1.74 2.97 13.43
C ALA A 184 -0.71 3.13 14.56
N VAL A 185 0.43 3.78 14.28
CA VAL A 185 1.45 4.06 15.31
C VAL A 185 0.89 4.98 16.40
N MET A 186 0.22 6.07 16.04
CA MET A 186 -0.38 7.00 17.00
C MET A 186 -1.49 6.36 17.86
N GLY A 187 -2.17 5.33 17.35
CA GLY A 187 -3.17 4.56 18.10
C GLY A 187 -2.57 3.58 19.12
N ALA A 188 -1.25 3.39 19.11
CA ALA A 188 -0.57 2.39 19.93
C ALA A 188 0.43 2.97 20.94
N ILE A 189 0.62 4.29 20.94
CA ILE A 189 1.62 5.01 21.75
C ILE A 189 0.96 6.03 22.68
N ASP A 190 1.65 6.37 23.76
CA ASP A 190 1.19 7.33 24.75
C ASP A 190 1.73 8.74 24.51
N SER A 191 0.98 9.73 24.98
CA SER A 191 1.46 11.12 25.10
C SER A 191 2.64 11.23 26.09
N PRO A 192 3.58 12.18 25.91
CA PRO A 192 4.73 12.37 26.80
C PRO A 192 4.39 12.51 28.30
N GLY A 193 3.25 13.13 28.60
CA GLY A 193 2.74 13.39 29.95
C GLY A 193 1.65 12.43 30.42
N GLY A 194 1.22 11.47 29.59
CA GLY A 194 0.10 10.57 29.92
C GLY A 194 -1.28 11.24 29.96
N ASP A 195 -1.41 12.48 29.50
CA ASP A 195 -2.64 13.28 29.51
C ASP A 195 -3.43 13.23 28.19
N GLY A 196 -2.92 12.46 27.21
CA GLY A 196 -3.47 12.34 25.86
C GLY A 196 -3.10 13.50 24.92
N ASN A 197 -2.27 14.46 25.35
CA ASN A 197 -1.85 15.59 24.53
C ASN A 197 -0.43 15.40 23.99
N TYR A 198 -0.25 15.71 22.71
CA TYR A 198 1.02 15.54 22.02
C TYR A 198 1.67 16.89 21.69
N VAL A 199 2.99 16.88 21.55
CA VAL A 199 3.74 18.05 21.10
C VAL A 199 4.39 17.74 19.76
N ARG A 200 4.05 18.53 18.74
CA ARG A 200 4.75 18.54 17.45
C ARG A 200 5.87 19.56 17.50
N VAL A 201 7.09 19.09 17.42
CA VAL A 201 8.29 19.93 17.40
C VAL A 201 8.69 20.17 15.95
N ILE A 202 8.73 21.43 15.53
CA ILE A 202 9.41 21.82 14.29
C ILE A 202 10.91 21.82 14.54
N THR A 203 11.66 21.12 13.68
CA THR A 203 13.12 21.02 13.78
C THR A 203 13.80 22.39 13.66
N LYS A 204 15.02 22.51 14.16
CA LYS A 204 15.77 23.78 14.17
C LYS A 204 15.99 24.34 12.77
N ASP A 205 16.26 23.48 11.80
CA ASP A 205 16.43 23.82 10.38
C ASP A 205 15.10 24.06 9.65
N LYS A 206 13.95 23.75 10.29
CA LYS A 206 12.58 23.86 9.78
C LYS A 206 12.27 22.96 8.57
N VAL A 207 13.14 22.00 8.26
CA VAL A 207 12.93 21.03 7.17
C VAL A 207 11.86 20.02 7.55
N ALA A 208 11.79 19.63 8.83
CA ALA A 208 10.94 18.56 9.29
C ALA A 208 10.19 18.89 10.59
N ASN A 209 9.42 17.91 11.04
CA ASN A 209 8.83 17.89 12.36
C ASN A 209 8.76 16.46 12.90
N PHE A 210 8.66 16.35 14.21
CA PHE A 210 8.40 15.09 14.88
C PHE A 210 7.42 15.30 16.05
N ILE A 211 6.72 14.23 16.41
CA ILE A 211 5.88 14.16 17.60
C ILE A 211 6.69 13.57 18.73
N MET A 212 6.69 14.23 19.89
CA MET A 212 7.17 13.61 21.13
C MET A 212 6.11 12.63 21.63
N ALA A 213 6.50 11.40 21.90
CA ALA A 213 5.60 10.33 22.35
C ALA A 213 6.34 9.37 23.30
N LYS A 214 5.58 8.54 24.02
CA LYS A 214 6.09 7.50 24.89
C LYS A 214 5.52 6.14 24.54
N PHE A 215 6.26 5.11 24.91
CA PHE A 215 5.76 3.75 25.01
C PHE A 215 6.50 3.08 26.16
N GLY A 216 5.77 2.63 27.18
CA GLY A 216 6.38 2.17 28.43
C GLY A 216 7.38 3.20 28.99
N PRO A 217 8.63 2.79 29.30
CA PRO A 217 9.67 3.71 29.78
C PRO A 217 10.38 4.48 28.65
N TYR A 218 10.10 4.19 27.38
CA TYR A 218 10.82 4.75 26.25
C TYR A 218 10.26 6.10 25.79
N ASN A 219 11.14 7.09 25.71
CA ASN A 219 10.87 8.32 24.97
C ASN A 219 11.10 8.08 23.47
N LEU A 220 10.09 8.42 22.68
CA LEU A 220 10.02 8.23 21.24
C LEU A 220 9.91 9.57 20.53
N ALA A 221 10.42 9.62 19.31
CA ALA A 221 10.04 10.61 18.31
C ALA A 221 9.33 9.92 17.15
N ILE A 222 8.17 10.43 16.74
CA ILE A 222 7.44 9.88 15.59
C ILE A 222 7.51 10.89 14.45
N THR A 223 7.90 10.45 13.27
CA THR A 223 7.90 11.30 12.06
C THR A 223 7.24 10.58 10.89
N ARG A 224 6.55 11.36 10.05
CA ARG A 224 5.92 10.88 8.82
C ARG A 224 6.66 11.49 7.63
N THR A 225 7.22 10.66 6.76
CA THR A 225 8.16 11.09 5.71
C THR A 225 7.54 11.28 4.34
N GLY A 226 6.31 10.81 4.11
CA GLY A 226 5.83 10.62 2.75
C GLY A 226 6.52 9.43 2.07
N GLN A 227 6.18 9.20 0.80
CA GLN A 227 6.71 8.09 0.02
C GLN A 227 7.94 8.53 -0.76
N GLY A 228 9.01 7.74 -0.69
CA GLY A 228 10.21 7.93 -1.50
C GLY A 228 11.48 8.20 -0.69
N PRO A 229 12.65 7.92 -1.29
CA PRO A 229 13.91 7.91 -0.56
C PRO A 229 14.44 9.31 -0.24
N ASP A 230 14.25 10.29 -1.12
CA ASP A 230 14.89 11.60 -0.96
C ASP A 230 14.17 12.46 0.11
N GLU A 231 12.84 12.41 0.16
CA GLU A 231 12.07 13.06 1.22
C GLU A 231 12.33 12.39 2.58
N THR A 232 12.37 11.06 2.60
CA THR A 232 12.73 10.26 3.79
C THR A 232 14.12 10.63 4.32
N GLU A 233 15.12 10.73 3.45
CA GLU A 233 16.48 11.13 3.83
C GLU A 233 16.49 12.52 4.46
N ALA A 234 15.88 13.51 3.78
CA ALA A 234 15.89 14.90 4.23
C ALA A 234 15.21 15.07 5.59
N ILE A 235 14.05 14.43 5.78
CA ILE A 235 13.29 14.48 7.03
C ILE A 235 14.06 13.81 8.16
N LEU A 236 14.62 12.61 7.92
CA LEU A 236 15.33 11.89 8.98
C LEU A 236 16.63 12.57 9.39
N VAL A 237 17.40 13.12 8.45
CA VAL A 237 18.59 13.92 8.78
C VAL A 237 18.21 15.10 9.67
N SER A 238 17.11 15.79 9.34
CA SER A 238 16.62 16.94 10.10
C SER A 238 16.17 16.55 11.51
N VAL A 239 15.32 15.53 11.65
CA VAL A 239 14.83 15.03 12.95
C VAL A 239 15.99 14.51 13.81
N GLN A 240 16.88 13.70 13.23
CA GLN A 240 18.01 13.12 13.93
C GLN A 240 19.01 14.19 14.43
N ASN A 241 19.15 15.31 13.72
CA ASN A 241 19.99 16.40 14.17
C ASN A 241 19.51 17.05 15.46
N ASP A 242 18.22 16.95 15.77
CA ASP A 242 17.64 17.48 17.00
C ASP A 242 17.45 16.43 18.10
N THR A 243 17.08 15.20 17.75
CA THR A 243 16.82 14.13 18.73
C THR A 243 18.08 13.34 19.12
N LYS A 244 19.03 13.17 18.19
CA LYS A 244 20.22 12.32 18.36
C LYS A 244 19.87 10.89 18.84
N ALA A 245 18.73 10.38 18.39
CA ALA A 245 18.25 9.06 18.76
C ALA A 245 19.24 7.96 18.35
N LYS A 246 19.30 6.87 19.11
CA LYS A 246 20.22 5.76 18.80
C LYS A 246 19.71 4.88 17.66
N TYR A 247 18.38 4.77 17.56
CA TYR A 247 17.71 3.78 16.75
C TYR A 247 16.59 4.42 15.92
N VAL A 248 16.46 3.95 14.68
CA VAL A 248 15.38 4.33 13.76
C VAL A 248 14.65 3.06 13.31
N ILE A 249 13.35 3.00 13.53
CA ILE A 249 12.52 1.85 13.16
C ILE A 249 11.50 2.33 12.14
N ALA A 250 11.60 1.85 10.91
CA ALA A 250 10.61 2.10 9.87
C ALA A 250 9.46 1.10 10.04
N ILE A 251 8.28 1.61 10.35
CA ILE A 251 7.07 0.81 10.60
C ILE A 251 6.09 1.09 9.46
N GLY A 252 5.44 0.05 8.96
CA GLY A 252 4.32 0.27 8.06
C GLY A 252 3.94 -0.90 7.21
N ILE A 253 3.62 -0.64 5.95
CA ILE A 253 3.07 -1.61 5.01
C ILE A 253 3.93 -1.72 3.74
N CYS A 254 3.88 -2.88 3.11
CA CYS A 254 4.59 -3.18 1.86
C CYS A 254 3.74 -4.07 0.95
N TYR A 255 4.15 -4.21 -0.31
CA TYR A 255 3.64 -5.27 -1.17
C TYR A 255 4.42 -6.57 -0.94
N GLY A 256 3.80 -7.71 -1.20
CA GLY A 256 4.43 -9.03 -1.15
C GLY A 256 5.07 -9.43 -2.49
N ALA A 257 6.24 -10.05 -2.42
CA ALA A 257 7.00 -10.46 -3.62
C ALA A 257 6.35 -11.67 -4.30
N LYS A 258 5.98 -12.70 -3.54
CA LYS A 258 5.42 -13.96 -4.05
C LYS A 258 4.22 -14.41 -3.21
N GLU A 259 3.05 -14.48 -3.82
CA GLU A 259 1.86 -15.01 -3.14
C GLU A 259 1.95 -16.53 -2.94
N SER A 260 1.53 -17.00 -1.77
CA SER A 260 1.38 -18.43 -1.51
C SER A 260 0.29 -19.06 -2.37
N LYS A 261 0.63 -20.14 -3.09
CA LYS A 261 -0.34 -20.95 -3.83
C LYS A 261 -1.06 -22.04 -3.00
N THR A 262 -0.78 -22.21 -1.71
CA THR A 262 -1.42 -23.24 -0.83
C THR A 262 -1.54 -22.73 0.62
N LYS A 263 -2.46 -23.31 1.40
CA LYS A 263 -2.79 -22.87 2.78
C LYS A 263 -1.79 -23.28 3.87
N ASP A 264 -0.66 -23.92 3.52
CA ASP A 264 0.31 -24.43 4.50
C ASP A 264 1.34 -23.37 4.88
N LEU A 265 1.75 -23.37 6.16
CA LEU A 265 2.67 -22.42 6.80
C LEU A 265 4.15 -22.48 6.33
N GLY A 266 4.44 -22.98 5.12
CA GLY A 266 5.80 -23.07 4.53
C GLY A 266 6.37 -21.71 4.05
N ASP A 267 7.25 -21.72 3.02
CA ASP A 267 7.96 -20.55 2.41
C ASP A 267 7.05 -19.54 1.68
N LYS A 268 5.91 -19.26 2.30
CA LYS A 268 4.69 -18.70 1.74
C LYS A 268 4.33 -17.47 2.55
N THR A 269 4.54 -16.30 1.96
CA THR A 269 4.01 -15.04 2.50
C THR A 269 2.52 -14.93 2.18
N ASN A 270 1.77 -14.30 3.09
CA ASN A 270 0.35 -14.01 2.97
C ASN A 270 0.08 -12.53 3.29
N LEU A 271 -1.12 -12.06 2.93
CA LEU A 271 -1.59 -10.76 3.39
C LEU A 271 -1.69 -10.74 4.92
N GLY A 272 -1.23 -9.66 5.52
CA GLY A 272 -1.13 -9.47 6.96
C GLY A 272 0.22 -9.89 7.57
N ASP A 273 0.98 -10.76 6.91
CA ASP A 273 2.28 -11.21 7.42
C ASP A 273 3.25 -10.04 7.59
N ILE A 274 4.04 -10.08 8.65
CA ILE A 274 5.03 -9.05 9.00
C ILE A 274 6.41 -9.50 8.52
N ILE A 275 7.15 -8.59 7.89
CA ILE A 275 8.55 -8.80 7.50
C ILE A 275 9.42 -7.94 8.41
N VAL A 276 10.27 -8.58 9.19
CA VAL A 276 11.42 -8.00 9.88
C VAL A 276 12.62 -8.11 8.94
N ALA A 277 12.94 -7.02 8.24
CA ALA A 277 13.93 -7.07 7.18
C ALA A 277 15.33 -7.30 7.74
N LYS A 278 15.99 -8.37 7.30
CA LYS A 278 17.42 -8.59 7.58
C LYS A 278 18.29 -7.57 6.85
N SER A 279 17.92 -7.27 5.62
CA SER A 279 18.56 -6.24 4.80
C SER A 279 17.54 -5.65 3.83
N ILE A 280 17.89 -4.50 3.25
CA ILE A 280 17.17 -3.96 2.09
C ILE A 280 18.00 -4.17 0.84
N VAL A 281 17.32 -4.32 -0.30
CA VAL A 281 17.94 -4.40 -1.62
C VAL A 281 17.43 -3.24 -2.47
N ASP A 282 18.31 -2.31 -2.78
CA ASP A 282 18.03 -1.17 -3.66
C ASP A 282 17.97 -1.64 -5.11
N THR A 283 16.82 -1.43 -5.75
CA THR A 283 16.58 -1.79 -7.16
C THR A 283 16.32 -0.57 -8.06
N ALA A 284 16.59 0.64 -7.56
CA ALA A 284 16.40 1.87 -8.33
C ALA A 284 17.45 2.06 -9.44
N HIS A 285 18.66 1.51 -9.26
CA HIS A 285 19.72 1.58 -10.25
C HIS A 285 19.48 0.55 -11.36
N GLN A 286 19.41 1.01 -12.60
CA GLN A 286 19.10 0.18 -13.76
C GLN A 286 20.04 0.51 -14.92
N ARG A 287 20.29 -0.50 -15.76
CA ARG A 287 20.97 -0.36 -17.04
C ARG A 287 20.02 -0.78 -18.16
N ILE A 288 19.90 0.06 -19.17
CA ILE A 288 19.10 -0.23 -20.37
C ILE A 288 20.05 -0.72 -21.46
N GLU A 289 19.86 -1.95 -21.93
CA GLU A 289 20.63 -2.58 -23.01
C GLU A 289 19.66 -2.97 -24.13
N GLY A 290 19.47 -2.08 -25.10
CA GLY A 290 18.49 -2.27 -26.18
C GLY A 290 17.06 -2.29 -25.64
N LYS A 291 16.38 -3.44 -25.73
CA LYS A 291 15.03 -3.65 -25.17
C LYS A 291 15.06 -4.16 -23.72
N ASP A 292 16.22 -4.58 -23.23
CA ASP A 292 16.36 -5.19 -21.92
C ASP A 292 16.64 -4.13 -20.86
N THR A 293 16.02 -4.29 -19.69
CA THR A 293 16.31 -3.50 -18.50
C THR A 293 16.91 -4.41 -17.43
N ILE A 294 18.16 -4.15 -17.06
CA ILE A 294 18.90 -4.90 -16.05
C ILE A 294 18.90 -4.09 -14.76
N VAL A 295 18.37 -4.66 -13.68
CA VAL A 295 18.44 -4.05 -12.35
C VAL A 295 19.81 -4.32 -11.74
N LEU A 296 20.49 -3.25 -11.31
CA LEU A 296 21.77 -3.32 -10.62
C LEU A 296 21.53 -3.15 -9.12
N THR A 297 21.59 -4.26 -8.40
CA THR A 297 21.19 -4.31 -6.99
C THR A 297 22.33 -3.94 -6.04
N ASN A 298 22.02 -3.18 -5.00
CA ASN A 298 22.89 -3.05 -3.84
C ASN A 298 22.16 -3.50 -2.58
N THR A 299 22.80 -4.31 -1.75
CA THR A 299 22.22 -4.82 -0.50
C THR A 299 22.81 -4.10 0.70
N TYR A 300 21.94 -3.62 1.59
CA TYR A 300 22.31 -2.89 2.79
C TYR A 300 21.75 -3.60 4.03
N PRO A 301 22.59 -4.18 4.91
CA PRO A 301 22.12 -4.86 6.10
C PRO A 301 21.48 -3.88 7.09
N CYS A 302 20.38 -4.30 7.71
CA CYS A 302 19.81 -3.60 8.85
C CYS A 302 20.72 -3.72 10.07
N GLY A 303 20.48 -2.89 11.07
CA GLY A 303 21.17 -2.87 12.35
C GLY A 303 21.14 -4.22 13.07
N LYS A 304 22.29 -4.72 13.48
CA LYS A 304 22.41 -6.04 14.13
C LYS A 304 21.72 -6.12 15.49
N LYS A 305 21.73 -5.04 16.29
CA LYS A 305 21.06 -5.01 17.59
C LYS A 305 19.56 -4.98 17.41
N LEU A 306 19.04 -4.09 16.55
CA LEU A 306 17.61 -4.04 16.25
C LEU A 306 17.13 -5.35 15.63
N PHE A 307 17.85 -5.90 14.66
CA PHE A 307 17.47 -7.17 14.06
C PHE A 307 17.44 -8.32 15.08
N ASN A 308 18.39 -8.33 16.03
CA ASN A 308 18.35 -9.31 17.11
C ASN A 308 17.15 -9.11 18.03
N LEU A 309 16.69 -7.88 18.28
CA LEU A 309 15.51 -7.60 19.09
C LEU A 309 14.22 -8.15 18.46
N PHE A 310 14.05 -8.01 17.15
CA PHE A 310 12.77 -8.30 16.48
C PHE A 310 12.64 -9.69 15.83
N LYS A 311 13.70 -10.51 15.83
CA LYS A 311 13.71 -11.79 15.07
C LYS A 311 13.20 -13.01 15.84
N HIS A 312 12.71 -12.83 17.07
CA HIS A 312 12.48 -13.93 17.99
C HIS A 312 11.13 -14.62 17.78
N ASP A 313 10.09 -13.85 17.47
CA ASP A 313 8.75 -14.38 17.24
C ASP A 313 8.59 -14.83 15.78
N GLU A 314 8.12 -16.06 15.59
CA GLU A 314 7.69 -16.55 14.27
C GLU A 314 6.20 -16.27 14.02
N VAL A 315 5.43 -16.06 15.10
CA VAL A 315 4.00 -15.80 15.09
C VAL A 315 3.67 -14.72 16.11
N PHE A 316 2.93 -13.70 15.67
CA PHE A 316 2.36 -12.63 16.50
C PHE A 316 0.84 -12.78 16.50
N GLU A 317 0.23 -12.87 17.68
CA GLU A 317 -1.23 -12.96 17.81
C GLU A 317 -1.84 -11.58 18.06
N PHE A 318 -2.81 -11.20 17.23
CA PHE A 318 -3.52 -9.94 17.39
C PHE A 318 -4.98 -10.08 16.96
N GLU A 319 -5.91 -9.65 17.81
CA GLU A 319 -7.37 -9.74 17.54
C GLU A 319 -7.83 -11.15 17.12
N GLY A 320 -7.31 -12.18 17.79
CA GLY A 320 -7.64 -13.58 17.51
C GLY A 320 -7.10 -14.09 16.17
N LYS A 321 -6.23 -13.34 15.48
CA LYS A 321 -5.56 -13.75 14.25
C LYS A 321 -4.06 -13.95 14.51
N ALA A 322 -3.58 -15.14 14.18
CA ALA A 322 -2.15 -15.42 14.09
C ALA A 322 -1.57 -14.75 12.83
N VAL A 323 -0.56 -13.91 13.02
CA VAL A 323 0.20 -13.21 11.98
C VAL A 323 1.59 -13.82 11.92
N LYS A 324 2.01 -14.30 10.75
CA LYS A 324 3.36 -14.83 10.59
C LYS A 324 4.37 -13.69 10.55
N VAL A 325 5.49 -13.86 11.24
CA VAL A 325 6.60 -12.92 11.26
C VAL A 325 7.78 -13.54 10.53
N HIS A 326 8.25 -12.88 9.48
CA HIS A 326 9.36 -13.32 8.65
C HIS A 326 10.62 -12.52 8.97
N HIS A 327 11.69 -13.19 9.37
CA HIS A 327 12.99 -12.58 9.66
C HIS A 327 14.14 -13.14 8.79
N GLN A 328 13.83 -14.05 7.88
CA GLN A 328 14.78 -14.74 7.01
C GLN A 328 15.07 -14.03 5.69
N GLY A 329 14.26 -13.04 5.33
CA GLY A 329 14.27 -12.41 4.01
C GLY A 329 14.66 -10.94 4.00
N ASP A 330 14.85 -10.44 2.78
CA ASP A 330 15.16 -9.04 2.50
C ASP A 330 13.90 -8.27 2.09
N LEU A 331 13.97 -6.93 2.08
CA LEU A 331 12.97 -6.07 1.45
C LEU A 331 13.56 -5.37 0.24
N ALA A 332 12.85 -5.38 -0.89
CA ALA A 332 13.18 -4.52 -2.01
C ALA A 332 12.86 -3.06 -1.65
N SER A 333 13.77 -2.13 -1.92
CA SER A 333 13.55 -0.70 -1.76
C SER A 333 13.64 -0.02 -3.11
N GLU A 334 12.50 0.44 -3.63
CA GLU A 334 12.44 1.11 -4.92
C GLU A 334 11.36 2.16 -4.99
N PHE A 335 11.67 3.27 -5.65
CA PHE A 335 10.69 4.31 -5.90
C PHE A 335 9.87 4.01 -7.16
N THR A 336 9.18 2.87 -7.18
CA THR A 336 8.33 2.43 -8.30
C THR A 336 7.03 1.83 -7.77
N LEU A 337 5.90 2.26 -8.32
CA LEU A 337 4.59 1.66 -8.05
C LEU A 337 4.29 0.59 -9.10
N PHE A 338 4.29 -0.67 -8.68
CA PHE A 338 3.83 -1.76 -9.55
C PHE A 338 2.30 -1.81 -9.62
N ARG A 339 1.82 -1.97 -10.85
CA ARG A 339 0.41 -2.27 -11.15
C ARG A 339 0.26 -3.51 -12.04
N SER A 340 1.30 -3.89 -12.79
CA SER A 340 1.35 -5.15 -13.55
C SER A 340 2.16 -6.19 -12.78
N LYS A 341 1.60 -7.40 -12.71
CA LYS A 341 2.27 -8.57 -12.14
C LYS A 341 3.56 -8.89 -12.90
N GLU A 342 3.49 -8.87 -14.23
CA GLU A 342 4.60 -9.18 -15.13
C GLU A 342 5.74 -8.18 -14.94
N ALA A 343 5.44 -6.87 -14.92
CA ALA A 343 6.45 -5.84 -14.70
C ALA A 343 7.11 -5.95 -13.32
N LYS A 344 6.34 -6.34 -12.29
CA LYS A 344 6.87 -6.60 -10.96
C LYS A 344 7.79 -7.82 -10.96
N GLU A 345 7.35 -8.95 -11.52
CA GLU A 345 8.11 -10.19 -11.58
C GLU A 345 9.42 -10.01 -12.36
N GLU A 346 9.39 -9.26 -13.48
CA GLU A 346 10.58 -8.93 -14.27
C GLU A 346 11.61 -8.10 -13.50
N LYS A 347 11.17 -7.19 -12.62
CA LYS A 347 12.09 -6.48 -11.74
C LYS A 347 12.57 -7.35 -10.58
N LEU A 348 11.68 -8.12 -9.96
CA LEU A 348 11.98 -8.91 -8.77
C LEU A 348 12.84 -10.14 -9.05
N LYS A 349 13.02 -10.54 -10.33
CA LYS A 349 13.94 -11.63 -10.71
C LYS A 349 15.38 -11.38 -10.24
N TYR A 350 15.77 -10.10 -10.05
CA TYR A 350 17.09 -9.70 -9.56
C TYR A 350 17.20 -9.66 -8.02
N VAL A 351 16.08 -9.77 -7.31
CA VAL A 351 16.03 -9.71 -5.83
C VAL A 351 15.26 -10.91 -5.25
N GLN A 352 15.68 -12.12 -5.63
CA GLN A 352 14.95 -13.36 -5.34
C GLN A 352 14.72 -13.67 -3.85
N LYS A 353 15.52 -13.07 -2.96
CA LYS A 353 15.39 -13.18 -1.49
C LYS A 353 14.42 -12.15 -0.88
N ALA A 354 13.96 -11.19 -1.68
CA ALA A 354 13.01 -10.19 -1.20
C ALA A 354 11.65 -10.86 -0.95
N LEU A 355 11.10 -10.63 0.25
CA LEU A 355 9.76 -11.11 0.62
C LEU A 355 8.67 -10.08 0.28
N GLY A 356 9.07 -8.83 0.06
CA GLY A 356 8.20 -7.74 -0.32
C GLY A 356 9.00 -6.52 -0.76
N GLY A 357 8.31 -5.42 -1.02
CA GLY A 357 8.97 -4.16 -1.32
C GLY A 357 8.22 -2.89 -0.91
N GLU A 358 9.00 -1.85 -0.71
CA GLU A 358 8.61 -0.55 -0.16
C GLU A 358 9.40 0.58 -0.83
N MET A 359 9.15 1.84 -0.46
CA MET A 359 9.63 3.02 -1.21
C MET A 359 10.53 3.97 -0.38
N GLU A 360 10.76 3.72 0.92
CA GLU A 360 11.41 4.67 1.83
C GLU A 360 12.79 4.23 2.32
N ALA A 361 13.04 2.93 2.47
CA ALA A 361 14.17 2.42 3.25
C ALA A 361 15.54 2.83 2.72
N LYS A 362 15.68 3.00 1.40
CA LYS A 362 16.91 3.54 0.82
C LYS A 362 17.23 4.93 1.38
N GLY A 363 16.22 5.77 1.60
CA GLY A 363 16.36 7.08 2.24
C GLY A 363 16.82 6.99 3.69
N ILE A 364 16.32 5.99 4.42
CA ILE A 364 16.73 5.70 5.81
C ILE A 364 18.20 5.32 5.86
N TYR A 365 18.64 4.42 4.98
CA TYR A 365 20.05 4.06 4.84
C TYR A 365 20.93 5.28 4.54
N LYS A 366 20.54 6.12 3.56
CA LYS A 366 21.28 7.35 3.22
C LYS A 366 21.38 8.29 4.42
N ALA A 367 20.29 8.47 5.17
CA ALA A 367 20.29 9.29 6.39
C ALA A 367 21.22 8.69 7.48
N ALA A 368 21.16 7.37 7.70
CA ALA A 368 22.01 6.68 8.67
C ALA A 368 23.50 6.90 8.38
N GLU A 369 23.88 6.86 7.10
CA GLU A 369 25.27 7.10 6.70
C GLU A 369 25.76 8.51 7.02
N ARG A 370 24.87 9.51 6.97
CA ARG A 370 25.20 10.93 7.23
C ARG A 370 25.21 11.29 8.71
N VAL A 371 24.17 10.91 9.45
CA VAL A 371 23.93 11.39 10.82
C VAL A 371 24.05 10.30 11.90
N LYS A 372 24.46 9.09 11.49
CA LYS A 372 24.86 7.96 12.34
C LYS A 372 23.79 7.52 13.35
N PHE A 373 23.02 6.52 12.94
CA PHE A 373 22.11 5.77 13.81
C PHE A 373 22.00 4.33 13.31
N GLU A 374 21.58 3.44 14.18
CA GLU A 374 21.24 2.07 13.79
C GLU A 374 19.77 2.01 13.34
N TRP A 375 19.46 1.23 12.31
CA TRP A 375 18.11 1.24 11.71
C TRP A 375 17.61 -0.15 11.33
N ILE A 376 16.29 -0.29 11.28
CA ILE A 376 15.61 -1.49 10.77
C ILE A 376 14.32 -1.10 10.05
N VAL A 377 13.88 -1.98 9.14
CA VAL A 377 12.62 -1.85 8.40
C VAL A 377 11.72 -3.02 8.75
N ILE A 378 10.52 -2.72 9.23
CA ILE A 378 9.51 -3.70 9.62
C ILE A 378 8.20 -3.31 8.94
N LYS A 379 7.69 -4.19 8.08
CA LYS A 379 6.55 -3.90 7.22
C LYS A 379 5.58 -5.08 7.14
N ALA A 380 4.29 -4.82 7.16
CA ALA A 380 3.26 -5.83 6.90
C ALA A 380 2.89 -5.89 5.41
N ILE A 381 2.69 -7.08 4.88
CA ILE A 381 2.28 -7.31 3.50
C ILE A 381 0.77 -7.03 3.37
N VAL A 382 0.37 -6.07 2.54
CA VAL A 382 -1.05 -5.66 2.42
C VAL A 382 -1.61 -5.72 1.01
N ASP A 383 -0.75 -5.93 0.02
CA ASP A 383 -1.13 -6.23 -1.35
C ASP A 383 0.00 -6.99 -2.07
N TRP A 384 -0.21 -7.35 -3.33
CA TRP A 384 0.76 -8.09 -4.15
C TRP A 384 1.41 -7.24 -5.25
N GLY A 385 1.39 -5.91 -5.14
CA GLY A 385 2.00 -5.02 -6.15
C GLY A 385 1.30 -5.10 -7.51
N THR A 386 -0.02 -5.22 -7.47
CA THR A 386 -0.93 -5.52 -8.58
C THR A 386 -2.10 -4.52 -8.57
N GLU A 387 -2.85 -4.39 -9.66
CA GLU A 387 -4.07 -3.54 -9.69
C GLU A 387 -5.15 -4.03 -8.71
N GLU A 388 -5.22 -5.34 -8.47
CA GLU A 388 -6.14 -5.94 -7.51
C GLU A 388 -5.63 -5.72 -6.09
N LYS A 389 -6.39 -4.94 -5.30
CA LYS A 389 -6.06 -4.64 -3.91
C LYS A 389 -7.31 -4.68 -3.04
N ASP A 390 -7.30 -5.53 -2.02
CA ASP A 390 -8.28 -5.44 -0.94
C ASP A 390 -7.80 -4.42 0.10
N LYS A 391 -8.43 -3.23 0.08
CA LYS A 391 -8.09 -2.10 0.93
C LYS A 391 -8.24 -2.39 2.43
N LYS A 392 -8.95 -3.46 2.81
CA LYS A 392 -9.13 -3.85 4.22
C LYS A 392 -7.83 -4.30 4.87
N TRP A 393 -6.87 -4.79 4.08
CA TRP A 393 -5.58 -5.25 4.60
C TRP A 393 -4.65 -4.11 5.01
N GLN A 394 -4.80 -2.91 4.44
CA GLN A 394 -3.94 -1.77 4.81
C GLN A 394 -4.09 -1.37 6.28
N PRO A 395 -5.30 -1.12 6.82
CA PRO A 395 -5.48 -0.88 8.25
C PRO A 395 -4.97 -2.02 9.13
N PHE A 396 -5.33 -3.27 8.80
CA PHE A 396 -4.90 -4.44 9.57
C PHE A 396 -3.37 -4.56 9.62
N GLY A 397 -2.71 -4.56 8.47
CA GLY A 397 -1.26 -4.66 8.38
C GLY A 397 -0.55 -3.51 9.10
N ALA A 398 -1.03 -2.27 8.95
CA ALA A 398 -0.44 -1.12 9.64
C ALA A 398 -0.56 -1.24 11.17
N VAL A 399 -1.73 -1.63 11.68
CA VAL A 399 -1.96 -1.82 13.13
C VAL A 399 -1.15 -2.99 13.65
N SER A 400 -1.22 -4.16 13.02
CA SER A 400 -0.47 -5.35 13.45
C SER A 400 1.03 -5.09 13.45
N CYS A 401 1.56 -4.43 12.41
CA CYS A 401 2.99 -4.08 12.36
C CYS A 401 3.39 -3.13 13.50
N ALA A 402 2.58 -2.10 13.78
CA ALA A 402 2.86 -1.18 14.88
C ALA A 402 2.81 -1.89 16.24
N ARG A 403 1.80 -2.72 16.48
CA ARG A 403 1.62 -3.46 17.73
C ARG A 403 2.74 -4.47 17.97
N PHE A 404 3.14 -5.21 16.93
CA PHE A 404 4.27 -6.13 16.99
C PHE A 404 5.57 -5.43 17.40
N VAL A 405 5.90 -4.31 16.74
CA VAL A 405 7.11 -3.55 17.06
C VAL A 405 7.12 -3.09 18.51
N LEU A 406 5.98 -2.59 18.99
CA LEU A 406 5.86 -2.11 20.35
C LEU A 406 5.94 -3.26 21.37
N GLN A 407 5.32 -4.42 21.11
CA GLN A 407 5.47 -5.60 21.96
C GLN A 407 6.95 -5.98 22.16
N CYS A 408 7.72 -6.08 21.07
CA CYS A 408 9.14 -6.42 21.18
C CYS A 408 9.98 -5.34 21.88
N LEU A 409 9.53 -4.08 21.93
CA LEU A 409 10.22 -3.03 22.70
C LEU A 409 9.95 -3.15 24.19
N ASP A 410 8.74 -3.56 24.60
CA ASP A 410 8.43 -3.81 26.02
C ASP A 410 9.27 -4.95 26.59
N ASP A 411 9.50 -6.01 25.79
CA ASP A 411 10.32 -7.16 26.20
C ASP A 411 11.82 -6.83 26.41
N GLU A 412 12.30 -5.68 25.92
CA GLU A 412 13.70 -5.24 26.12
C GLU A 412 14.00 -4.94 27.61
N ASP A 413 13.00 -4.57 28.42
CA ASP A 413 13.18 -4.20 29.83
C ASP A 413 13.32 -5.40 30.79
N GLU A 414 12.99 -6.63 30.35
CA GLU A 414 13.17 -7.85 31.16
C GLU A 414 14.56 -8.51 30.99
N SER A 415 15.42 -7.96 30.12
CA SER A 415 16.78 -8.45 29.81
C SER A 415 17.89 -7.55 30.35
#